data_AF-A0A925V8Y3-F1
#
_entry.id   AF-A0A925V8Y3-F1
#
_cell.length_a   1.000
_cell.length_b   1.000
_cell.length_c   1.000
_cell.angle_alpha   90.00
_cell.angle_beta   90.00
_cell.angle_gamma   90.00
#
_symmetry.space_group_name_H-M   'P 1'
#
loop_
_entity.id
_entity.type
_entity.pdbx_description
1 polymer ?
#
loop_
_entity_poly.entity_id
_entity_poly.type
_entity_poly.pdbx_seq_one_letter_code
_entity_poly.pdbx_strand_id
1 'polypeptide(L)'
;MSRFDSVLRLASKKPNIPADDVQRADDYKNAVGMAMVYSADKKYEEYLSLEIPDELSFGAAAEEWKKDLGGRYEKEYKAAVAAEEDSKKRFGAWFAKKDKLAGELAEQYTKVKASGSPYWILAAAARAALVTRNFADQLYRAPVPGNLKNEEQMYAYCDELATRYGDPLTERAKGALEYCLQRSTEYQFFNDFSRMCEEELQQGDAETYPATNELFGTSIYTDSRLDVVGVQADLDGGPKKKATPAKADGEAKPEGEGDEDDGEGASAN
;
A
#
# COMPACT_ATOMS: atom_id res chain seq x y z
N MET A 1 -4.43 17.92 -0.61
CA MET A 1 -4.82 17.22 0.65
C MET A 1 -6.28 17.43 1.04
N SER A 2 -6.86 18.64 1.04
CA SER A 2 -8.31 18.85 1.34
C SER A 2 -9.30 18.13 0.42
N ARG A 3 -8.82 17.54 -0.69
CA ARG A 3 -9.65 16.85 -1.68
C ARG A 3 -10.17 15.51 -1.15
N PHE A 4 -9.37 14.71 -0.46
CA PHE A 4 -9.83 13.42 0.08
C PHE A 4 -10.83 13.61 1.22
N ASP A 5 -10.57 14.55 2.14
CA ASP A 5 -11.53 14.91 3.19
C ASP A 5 -12.84 15.44 2.60
N SER A 6 -12.76 16.20 1.50
CA SER A 6 -13.95 16.65 0.78
C SER A 6 -14.74 15.49 0.17
N VAL A 7 -14.06 14.51 -0.44
CA VAL A 7 -14.70 13.29 -0.97
C VAL A 7 -15.40 12.51 0.14
N LEU A 8 -14.73 12.27 1.27
CA LEU A 8 -15.31 11.54 2.40
C LEU A 8 -16.52 12.29 3.01
N ARG A 9 -16.45 13.62 3.11
CA ARG A 9 -17.56 14.47 3.56
C ARG A 9 -18.74 14.49 2.59
N LEU A 10 -18.49 14.36 1.29
CA LEU A 10 -19.57 14.24 0.30
C LEU A 10 -20.19 12.84 0.35
N ALA A 11 -19.36 11.80 0.48
CA ALA A 11 -19.80 10.41 0.63
C ALA A 11 -20.68 10.20 1.88
N SER A 12 -20.38 10.89 2.98
CA SER A 12 -21.19 10.80 4.20
C SER A 12 -22.64 11.29 4.02
N LYS A 13 -22.92 12.05 2.96
CA LYS A 13 -24.28 12.49 2.60
C LYS A 13 -25.09 11.42 1.86
N LYS A 14 -24.51 10.26 1.57
CA LYS A 14 -25.14 9.13 0.87
C LYS A 14 -25.81 9.59 -0.44
N PRO A 15 -25.02 9.97 -1.45
CA PRO A 15 -25.58 10.43 -2.72
C PRO A 15 -26.51 9.39 -3.33
N ASN A 16 -27.63 9.85 -3.90
CA ASN A 16 -28.56 8.98 -4.61
C ASN A 16 -27.98 8.62 -5.97
N ILE A 17 -27.53 7.37 -6.12
CA ILE A 17 -27.01 6.82 -7.38
C ILE A 17 -28.10 5.92 -7.96
N PRO A 18 -28.59 6.18 -9.20
CA PRO A 18 -29.55 5.31 -9.86
C PRO A 18 -29.05 3.86 -9.91
N ALA A 19 -29.92 2.89 -9.62
CA ALA A 19 -29.54 1.48 -9.52
C ALA A 19 -29.12 0.86 -10.88
N ASP A 20 -29.56 1.46 -11.98
CA ASP A 20 -29.22 1.12 -13.35
C ASP A 20 -27.87 1.68 -13.80
N ASP A 21 -27.33 2.69 -13.12
CA ASP A 21 -26.02 3.28 -13.42
C ASP A 21 -24.90 2.57 -12.64
N VAL A 22 -24.63 1.32 -13.04
CA VAL A 22 -23.60 0.46 -12.43
C VAL A 22 -22.23 1.12 -12.46
N GLN A 23 -21.88 1.77 -13.57
CA GLN A 23 -20.60 2.45 -13.73
C GLN A 23 -20.43 3.56 -12.69
N ARG A 24 -21.44 4.42 -12.51
CA ARG A 24 -21.38 5.49 -11.50
C ARG A 24 -21.32 4.92 -10.08
N ALA A 25 -22.02 3.81 -9.82
CA ALA A 25 -21.96 3.15 -8.52
C ALA A 25 -20.55 2.65 -8.22
N ASP A 26 -19.87 2.05 -9.20
CA ASP A 26 -18.51 1.53 -9.03
C ASP A 26 -17.46 2.64 -8.96
N ASP A 27 -17.58 3.68 -9.79
CA ASP A 27 -16.73 4.89 -9.71
C ASP A 27 -16.86 5.56 -8.35
N TYR A 28 -18.08 5.62 -7.79
CA TYR A 28 -18.31 6.14 -6.44
C TYR A 28 -17.61 5.28 -5.38
N LYS A 29 -17.80 3.95 -5.38
CA LYS A 29 -17.15 3.04 -4.44
C LYS A 29 -15.62 3.18 -4.53
N ASN A 30 -15.08 3.25 -5.74
CA ASN A 30 -13.66 3.42 -6.00
C ASN A 30 -13.13 4.76 -5.48
N ALA A 31 -13.84 5.87 -5.74
CA ALA A 31 -13.45 7.18 -5.25
C ALA A 31 -13.44 7.25 -3.71
N VAL A 32 -14.45 6.63 -3.06
CA VAL A 32 -14.51 6.55 -1.59
C VAL A 32 -13.38 5.69 -1.05
N GLY A 33 -13.19 4.47 -1.59
CA GLY A 33 -12.13 3.56 -1.17
C GLY A 33 -10.74 4.19 -1.28
N MET A 34 -10.45 4.80 -2.43
CA MET A 34 -9.24 5.57 -2.68
C MET A 34 -9.01 6.66 -1.62
N ALA A 35 -10.05 7.47 -1.34
CA ALA A 35 -9.94 8.56 -0.38
C ALA A 35 -9.70 8.06 1.05
N MET A 36 -10.30 6.92 1.43
CA MET A 36 -10.07 6.31 2.74
C MET A 36 -8.63 5.81 2.89
N VAL A 37 -8.13 5.12 1.87
CA VAL A 37 -6.77 4.57 1.82
C VAL A 37 -5.72 5.68 1.89
N TYR A 38 -5.80 6.69 1.01
CA TYR A 38 -4.86 7.80 1.02
C TYR A 38 -4.97 8.71 2.26
N SER A 39 -6.14 8.75 2.92
CA SER A 39 -6.26 9.43 4.22
C SER A 39 -5.49 8.69 5.31
N ALA A 40 -5.49 7.35 5.29
CA ALA A 40 -4.70 6.53 6.21
C ALA A 40 -3.19 6.68 5.98
N ASP A 41 -2.74 6.75 4.72
CA ASP A 41 -1.33 6.93 4.37
C ASP A 41 -0.69 8.16 5.01
N LYS A 42 -1.47 9.19 5.34
CA LYS A 42 -0.96 10.37 6.03
C LYS A 42 -0.29 10.00 7.36
N LYS A 43 -0.85 9.03 8.10
CA LYS A 43 -0.26 8.51 9.33
C LYS A 43 0.84 7.49 9.05
N TYR A 44 0.85 6.88 7.87
CA TYR A 44 1.90 5.95 7.47
C TYR A 44 3.26 6.64 7.37
N GLU A 45 3.29 7.87 6.87
CA GLU A 45 4.52 8.68 6.86
C GLU A 45 5.08 8.93 8.28
N GLU A 46 4.19 9.23 9.24
CA GLU A 46 4.60 9.35 10.65
C GLU A 46 5.16 8.03 11.18
N TYR A 47 4.51 6.91 10.86
CA TYR A 47 4.96 5.57 11.22
C TYR A 47 6.35 5.23 10.65
N LEU A 48 6.61 5.62 9.40
CA LEU A 48 7.91 5.42 8.73
C LEU A 48 9.01 6.29 9.35
N SER A 49 8.68 7.50 9.82
CA SER A 49 9.63 8.40 10.46
C SER A 49 10.13 7.95 11.84
N LEU A 50 9.52 6.91 12.43
CA LEU A 50 9.95 6.36 13.71
C LEU A 50 11.13 5.41 13.52
N GLU A 51 12.33 5.96 13.73
CA GLU A 51 13.60 5.24 13.73
C GLU A 51 13.83 4.51 15.05
N ILE A 52 14.38 3.29 14.96
CA ILE A 52 14.81 2.53 16.14
C ILE A 52 15.89 3.31 16.90
N PRO A 53 15.89 3.34 18.24
CA PRO A 53 16.95 4.01 18.97
C PRO A 53 18.32 3.38 18.70
N ASP A 54 19.35 4.23 18.58
CA ASP A 54 20.74 3.78 18.42
C ASP A 54 21.36 3.26 19.72
N GLU A 55 22.51 2.59 19.59
CA GLU A 55 23.37 2.18 20.72
C GLU A 55 22.60 1.40 21.81
N LEU A 56 21.74 0.49 21.37
CA LEU A 56 21.00 -0.42 22.25
C LEU A 56 21.89 -1.56 22.75
N SER A 57 21.68 -1.99 23.98
CA SER A 57 22.42 -3.09 24.61
C SER A 57 21.47 -4.00 25.39
N PHE A 58 21.56 -5.31 25.19
CA PHE A 58 20.69 -6.31 25.83
C PHE A 58 21.47 -7.48 26.45
N GLY A 59 22.79 -7.37 26.58
CA GLY A 59 23.71 -8.46 26.91
C GLY A 59 24.50 -8.27 28.21
N ALA A 60 23.97 -7.57 29.22
CA ALA A 60 24.69 -7.40 30.49
C ALA A 60 24.91 -8.74 31.22
N ALA A 61 24.05 -9.75 30.98
CA ALA A 61 24.23 -11.10 31.49
C ALA A 61 25.54 -11.77 31.04
N ALA A 62 26.01 -11.48 29.82
CA ALA A 62 27.30 -11.96 29.31
C ALA A 62 28.50 -11.44 30.12
N GLU A 63 28.30 -10.37 30.90
CA GLU A 63 29.31 -9.74 31.74
C GLU A 63 29.17 -10.15 33.22
N GLU A 64 28.25 -11.06 33.57
CA GLU A 64 27.96 -11.41 34.96
C GLU A 64 29.18 -11.94 35.72
N TRP A 65 30.08 -12.65 35.03
CA TRP A 65 31.34 -13.14 35.61
C TRP A 65 32.24 -12.04 36.18
N LYS A 66 32.05 -10.77 35.77
CA LYS A 66 32.80 -9.61 36.28
C LYS A 66 32.29 -9.08 37.62
N LYS A 67 31.08 -9.46 38.03
CA LYS A 67 30.40 -8.96 39.22
C LYS A 67 31.20 -9.14 40.49
N ASP A 68 31.83 -10.30 40.66
CA ASP A 68 32.52 -10.69 41.90
C ASP A 68 34.03 -10.43 41.87
N LEU A 69 34.57 -9.92 40.75
CA LEU A 69 36.00 -9.65 40.58
C LEU A 69 36.46 -8.32 41.20
N GLY A 70 35.52 -7.47 41.62
CA GLY A 70 35.80 -6.18 42.25
C GLY A 70 36.53 -5.16 41.36
N GLY A 71 36.75 -3.97 41.90
CA GLY A 71 37.59 -2.94 41.27
C GLY A 71 37.03 -2.42 39.93
N ARG A 72 37.77 -2.63 38.84
CA ARG A 72 37.38 -2.18 37.48
C ARG A 72 36.27 -3.06 36.90
N TYR A 73 36.33 -4.36 37.11
CA TYR A 73 35.39 -5.33 36.52
C TYR A 73 33.97 -5.15 37.05
N GLU A 74 33.82 -4.94 38.35
CA GLU A 74 32.52 -4.65 38.96
C GLU A 74 31.91 -3.34 38.43
N LYS A 75 32.73 -2.32 38.16
CA LYS A 75 32.28 -1.06 37.54
C LYS A 75 31.82 -1.26 36.10
N GLU A 76 32.55 -2.06 35.31
CA GLU A 76 32.16 -2.40 33.94
C GLU A 76 30.84 -3.18 33.90
N TYR A 77 30.65 -4.15 34.80
CA TYR A 77 29.39 -4.89 34.92
C TYR A 77 28.23 -3.95 35.29
N LYS A 78 28.39 -3.09 36.29
CA LYS A 78 27.38 -2.09 36.67
C LYS A 78 27.03 -1.15 35.51
N ALA A 79 28.02 -0.75 34.71
CA ALA A 79 27.80 0.07 33.53
C ALA A 79 27.02 -0.68 32.43
N ALA A 80 27.33 -1.97 32.19
CA ALA A 80 26.60 -2.81 31.25
C ALA A 80 25.13 -2.99 31.67
N VAL A 81 24.88 -3.25 32.95
CA VAL A 81 23.50 -3.34 33.51
C VAL A 81 22.75 -2.03 33.32
N ALA A 82 23.37 -0.88 33.64
CA ALA A 82 22.73 0.42 33.45
C ALA A 82 22.44 0.73 31.97
N ALA A 83 23.36 0.38 31.06
CA ALA A 83 23.16 0.53 29.62
C ALA A 83 22.01 -0.35 29.10
N GLU A 84 21.87 -1.56 29.61
CA GLU A 84 20.77 -2.45 29.27
C GLU A 84 19.42 -1.94 29.78
N GLU A 85 19.35 -1.47 31.03
CA GLU A 85 18.13 -0.88 31.59
C GLU A 85 17.66 0.35 30.79
N ASP A 86 18.59 1.23 30.43
CA ASP A 86 18.30 2.39 29.58
C ASP A 86 17.84 1.96 28.17
N SER A 87 18.52 0.99 27.57
CA SER A 87 18.17 0.44 26.26
C SER A 87 16.77 -0.16 26.25
N LYS A 88 16.44 -0.99 27.24
CA LYS A 88 15.09 -1.56 27.42
C LYS A 88 14.03 -0.48 27.55
N LYS A 89 14.31 0.61 28.26
CA LYS A 89 13.38 1.73 28.42
C LYS A 89 13.18 2.50 27.11
N ARG A 90 14.27 2.88 26.43
CA ARG A 90 14.22 3.61 25.15
C ARG A 90 13.55 2.78 24.07
N PHE A 91 13.99 1.53 23.91
CA PHE A 91 13.42 0.59 22.96
C PHE A 91 11.94 0.31 23.28
N GLY A 92 11.59 0.02 24.52
CA GLY A 92 10.21 -0.25 24.91
C GLY A 92 9.27 0.93 24.64
N ALA A 93 9.72 2.16 24.90
CA ALA A 93 8.95 3.36 24.60
C ALA A 93 8.75 3.57 23.09
N TRP A 94 9.82 3.38 22.31
CA TRP A 94 9.75 3.43 20.84
C TRP A 94 8.84 2.35 20.28
N PHE A 95 9.03 1.09 20.70
CA PHE A 95 8.26 -0.06 20.24
C PHE A 95 6.78 0.13 20.53
N ALA A 96 6.42 0.52 21.75
CA ALA A 96 5.03 0.78 22.12
C ALA A 96 4.40 1.90 21.28
N LYS A 97 5.16 2.97 20.98
CA LYS A 97 4.68 4.05 20.10
C LYS A 97 4.45 3.54 18.67
N LYS A 98 5.40 2.80 18.12
CA LYS A 98 5.34 2.29 16.74
C LYS A 98 4.27 1.20 16.57
N ASP A 99 4.14 0.29 17.53
CA ASP A 99 3.09 -0.75 17.57
C ASP A 99 1.70 -0.13 17.67
N LYS A 100 1.53 0.92 18.50
CA LYS A 100 0.27 1.66 18.55
C LYS A 100 -0.08 2.30 17.19
N LEU A 101 0.87 2.95 16.53
CA LEU A 101 0.63 3.53 15.20
C LEU A 101 0.32 2.45 14.16
N ALA A 102 1.01 1.30 14.21
CA ALA A 102 0.72 0.17 13.34
C ALA A 102 -0.72 -0.34 13.54
N GLY A 103 -1.17 -0.47 14.79
CA GLY A 103 -2.55 -0.83 15.13
C GLY A 103 -3.57 0.20 14.61
N GLU A 104 -3.32 1.49 14.81
CA GLU A 104 -4.18 2.56 14.29
C GLU A 104 -4.27 2.54 12.75
N LEU A 105 -3.16 2.27 12.06
CA LEU A 105 -3.11 2.13 10.61
C LEU A 105 -3.89 0.90 10.14
N ALA A 106 -3.69 -0.25 10.77
CA ALA A 106 -4.42 -1.47 10.47
C ALA A 106 -5.95 -1.28 10.63
N GLU A 107 -6.37 -0.59 11.69
CA GLU A 107 -7.78 -0.23 11.90
C GLU A 107 -8.31 0.71 10.81
N GLN A 108 -7.52 1.72 10.40
CA GLN A 108 -7.90 2.64 9.34
C GLN A 108 -8.05 1.95 7.98
N TYR A 109 -7.11 1.09 7.62
CA TYR A 109 -7.20 0.27 6.41
C TYR A 109 -8.39 -0.68 6.46
N THR A 110 -8.67 -1.29 7.61
CA THR A 110 -9.85 -2.16 7.77
C THR A 110 -11.17 -1.42 7.50
N LYS A 111 -11.26 -0.12 7.77
CA LYS A 111 -12.48 0.68 7.50
C LYS A 111 -12.79 0.79 6.02
N VAL A 112 -11.82 0.61 5.12
CA VAL A 112 -11.99 0.70 3.66
C VAL A 112 -13.02 -0.31 3.13
N LYS A 113 -13.28 -1.40 3.86
CA LYS A 113 -14.40 -2.33 3.59
C LYS A 113 -15.76 -1.63 3.43
N ALA A 114 -15.98 -0.51 4.11
CA ALA A 114 -17.21 0.25 4.00
C ALA A 114 -17.38 0.96 2.64
N SER A 115 -16.31 1.11 1.85
CA SER A 115 -16.40 1.66 0.50
C SER A 115 -17.08 0.72 -0.49
N GLY A 116 -17.05 -0.59 -0.23
CA GLY A 116 -17.57 -1.61 -1.15
C GLY A 116 -16.77 -1.77 -2.44
N SER A 117 -15.61 -1.13 -2.59
CA SER A 117 -14.72 -1.32 -3.75
C SER A 117 -13.79 -2.52 -3.53
N PRO A 118 -13.90 -3.62 -4.29
CA PRO A 118 -13.01 -4.76 -4.15
C PRO A 118 -11.53 -4.37 -4.32
N TYR A 119 -11.24 -3.53 -5.32
CA TYR A 119 -9.89 -3.03 -5.60
C TYR A 119 -9.25 -2.36 -4.37
N TRP A 120 -9.95 -1.39 -3.78
CA TRP A 120 -9.40 -0.64 -2.65
C TRP A 120 -9.45 -1.41 -1.34
N ILE A 121 -10.35 -2.38 -1.19
CA ILE A 121 -10.35 -3.28 -0.05
C ILE A 121 -9.09 -4.16 -0.05
N LEU A 122 -8.72 -4.73 -1.20
CA LEU A 122 -7.47 -5.49 -1.31
C LEU A 122 -6.24 -4.60 -1.15
N ALA A 123 -6.25 -3.40 -1.73
CA ALA A 123 -5.18 -2.43 -1.54
C ALA A 123 -4.96 -2.11 -0.05
N ALA A 124 -6.05 -1.91 0.69
CA ALA A 124 -6.00 -1.64 2.13
C ALA A 124 -5.50 -2.85 2.93
N ALA A 125 -5.96 -4.06 2.59
CA ALA A 125 -5.49 -5.29 3.24
C ALA A 125 -3.98 -5.50 3.04
N ALA A 126 -3.50 -5.35 1.81
CA ALA A 126 -2.07 -5.44 1.48
C ALA A 126 -1.24 -4.40 2.26
N ARG A 127 -1.70 -3.15 2.32
CA ARG A 127 -1.01 -2.09 3.08
C ARG A 127 -0.97 -2.38 4.58
N ALA A 128 -2.06 -2.88 5.17
CA ALA A 128 -2.08 -3.26 6.58
C ALA A 128 -1.06 -4.37 6.88
N ALA A 129 -0.91 -5.33 5.97
CA ALA A 129 0.10 -6.37 6.09
C ALA A 129 1.53 -5.81 5.99
N LEU A 130 1.80 -4.97 4.99
CA LEU A 130 3.12 -4.35 4.79
C LEU A 130 3.56 -3.47 5.96
N VAL A 131 2.64 -2.79 6.65
CA VAL A 131 2.96 -2.02 7.87
C VAL A 131 3.61 -2.92 8.91
N THR A 132 3.04 -4.12 9.13
CA THR A 132 3.56 -5.03 10.14
C THR A 132 4.83 -5.74 9.66
N ARG A 133 4.88 -6.13 8.38
CA ARG A 133 6.07 -6.73 7.78
C ARG A 133 7.28 -5.79 7.83
N ASN A 134 7.10 -4.54 7.42
CA ASN A 134 8.15 -3.53 7.50
C ASN A 134 8.61 -3.31 8.95
N PHE A 135 7.70 -3.40 9.92
CA PHE A 135 8.08 -3.33 11.33
C PHE A 135 9.05 -4.45 11.71
N ALA A 136 8.72 -5.71 11.38
CA ALA A 136 9.58 -6.85 11.64
C ALA A 136 10.93 -6.70 10.93
N ASP A 137 10.91 -6.30 9.65
CA ASP A 137 12.13 -6.08 8.86
C ASP A 137 13.04 -5.00 9.47
N GLN A 138 12.48 -3.94 10.07
CA GLN A 138 13.27 -2.93 10.78
C GLN A 138 14.00 -3.52 11.99
N LEU A 139 13.41 -4.50 12.69
CA LEU A 139 14.06 -5.17 13.81
C LEU A 139 15.15 -6.14 13.33
N TYR A 140 14.87 -6.92 12.28
CA TYR A 140 15.84 -7.87 11.71
C TYR A 140 17.04 -7.18 11.06
N ARG A 141 16.86 -5.96 10.54
CA ARG A 141 17.90 -5.17 9.87
C ARG A 141 18.50 -4.09 10.78
N ALA A 142 18.15 -4.07 12.05
CA ALA A 142 18.72 -3.11 12.99
C ALA A 142 20.24 -3.31 13.06
N PRO A 143 21.04 -2.25 12.88
CA PRO A 143 22.50 -2.37 12.90
C PRO A 143 22.95 -2.85 14.29
N VAL A 144 23.94 -3.75 14.32
CA VAL A 144 24.56 -4.17 15.59
C VAL A 144 25.40 -3.02 16.13
N PRO A 145 25.13 -2.53 17.35
CA PRO A 145 25.87 -1.41 17.92
C PRO A 145 27.37 -1.73 18.13
N GLY A 146 28.24 -0.76 17.81
CA GLY A 146 29.69 -0.93 17.89
C GLY A 146 30.23 -0.97 19.32
N ASN A 147 29.41 -0.61 20.31
CA ASN A 147 29.73 -0.68 21.72
C ASN A 147 29.66 -2.12 22.30
N LEU A 148 29.08 -3.08 21.57
CA LEU A 148 29.02 -4.49 21.96
C LEU A 148 30.39 -5.15 21.70
N LYS A 149 30.97 -5.74 22.75
CA LYS A 149 32.39 -6.17 22.76
C LYS A 149 32.59 -7.66 22.49
N ASN A 150 31.59 -8.47 22.76
CA ASN A 150 31.69 -9.92 22.68
C ASN A 150 30.51 -10.53 21.90
N GLU A 151 30.70 -11.77 21.48
CA GLU A 151 29.73 -12.50 20.66
C GLU A 151 28.41 -12.72 21.41
N GLU A 152 28.46 -13.01 22.71
CA GLU A 152 27.28 -13.22 23.56
C GLU A 152 26.39 -11.97 23.65
N GLN A 153 26.98 -10.79 23.72
CA GLN A 153 26.26 -9.51 23.67
C GLN A 153 25.59 -9.28 22.33
N MET A 154 26.25 -9.66 21.23
CA MET A 154 25.68 -9.58 19.89
C MET A 154 24.52 -10.57 19.73
N TYR A 155 24.66 -11.79 20.22
CA TYR A 155 23.57 -12.77 20.23
C TYR A 155 22.39 -12.30 21.08
N ALA A 156 22.63 -11.79 22.29
CA ALA A 156 21.57 -11.25 23.13
C ALA A 156 20.85 -10.06 22.47
N TYR A 157 21.59 -9.22 21.73
CA TYR A 157 21.00 -8.14 20.94
C TYR A 157 20.09 -8.67 19.82
N CYS A 158 20.59 -9.60 19.03
CA CYS A 158 19.82 -10.21 17.95
C CYS A 158 18.61 -10.98 18.48
N ASP A 159 18.75 -11.74 19.56
CA ASP A 159 17.65 -12.52 20.14
C ASP A 159 16.54 -11.61 20.69
N GLU A 160 16.91 -10.53 21.38
CA GLU A 160 15.95 -9.56 21.88
C GLU A 160 15.19 -8.91 20.71
N LEU A 161 15.86 -8.44 19.65
CA LEU A 161 15.16 -7.75 18.55
C LEU A 161 14.42 -8.73 17.62
N ALA A 162 15.11 -9.75 17.11
CA ALA A 162 14.60 -10.67 16.11
C ALA A 162 13.62 -11.66 16.72
N THR A 163 14.07 -12.49 17.67
CA THR A 163 13.26 -13.59 18.20
C THR A 163 12.10 -13.06 19.05
N ARG A 164 12.40 -12.18 20.02
CA ARG A 164 11.40 -11.78 21.01
C ARG A 164 10.36 -10.79 20.47
N TYR A 165 10.77 -9.86 19.59
CA TYR A 165 9.88 -8.82 19.06
C TYR A 165 9.59 -8.98 17.56
N GLY A 166 10.56 -9.40 16.75
CA GLY A 166 10.42 -9.60 15.31
C GLY A 166 9.50 -10.76 14.93
N ASP A 167 9.72 -11.95 15.47
CA ASP A 167 8.94 -13.14 15.09
C ASP A 167 7.42 -12.99 15.33
N PRO A 168 6.95 -12.45 16.48
CA PRO A 168 5.53 -12.18 16.67
C PRO A 168 4.95 -11.17 15.65
N LEU A 169 5.76 -10.21 15.18
CA LEU A 169 5.35 -9.27 14.15
C LEU A 169 5.28 -9.96 12.78
N THR A 170 6.22 -10.85 12.46
CA THR A 170 6.21 -11.66 11.25
C THR A 170 4.95 -12.53 11.18
N GLU A 171 4.59 -13.21 12.27
CA GLU A 171 3.36 -14.00 12.34
C GLU A 171 2.09 -13.13 12.19
N ARG A 172 2.09 -11.94 12.79
CA ARG A 172 0.98 -10.98 12.61
C ARG A 172 0.89 -10.50 11.16
N ALA A 173 2.02 -10.26 10.50
CA ALA A 173 2.06 -9.89 9.09
C ALA A 173 1.55 -11.04 8.21
N LYS A 174 1.96 -12.28 8.49
CA LYS A 174 1.48 -13.50 7.81
C LYS A 174 -0.04 -13.60 7.86
N GLY A 175 -0.64 -13.46 9.04
CA GLY A 175 -2.11 -13.47 9.17
C GLY A 175 -2.82 -12.36 8.39
N ALA A 176 -2.20 -11.18 8.26
CA ALA A 176 -2.75 -10.08 7.45
C ALA A 176 -2.64 -10.34 5.94
N LEU A 177 -1.54 -10.97 5.49
CA LEU A 177 -1.38 -11.39 4.09
C LEU A 177 -2.36 -12.53 3.73
N GLU A 178 -2.54 -13.50 4.62
CA GLU A 178 -3.54 -14.57 4.47
C GLU A 178 -4.96 -13.99 4.34
N TYR A 179 -5.29 -12.98 5.15
CA TYR A 179 -6.56 -12.26 5.04
C TYR A 179 -6.71 -11.57 3.68
N CYS A 180 -5.65 -10.95 3.17
CA CYS A 180 -5.64 -10.33 1.83
C CYS A 180 -5.96 -11.35 0.73
N LEU A 181 -5.33 -12.54 0.76
CA LEU A 181 -5.62 -13.62 -0.19
C LEU A 181 -7.04 -14.18 -0.05
N GLN A 182 -7.51 -14.36 1.19
CA GLN A 182 -8.88 -14.80 1.45
C GLN A 182 -9.90 -13.84 0.84
N ARG A 183 -9.69 -12.52 0.98
CA ARG A 183 -10.58 -11.51 0.40
C ARG A 183 -10.51 -11.47 -1.11
N SER A 184 -9.31 -11.64 -1.68
CA SER A 184 -9.14 -11.71 -3.14
C SER A 184 -9.93 -12.89 -3.71
N THR A 185 -9.88 -14.03 -3.04
CA THR A 185 -10.67 -15.22 -3.40
C THR A 185 -12.17 -14.98 -3.22
N GLU A 186 -12.62 -14.39 -2.11
CA GLU A 186 -14.04 -14.11 -1.86
C GLU A 186 -14.63 -13.16 -2.91
N TYR A 187 -13.89 -12.12 -3.29
CA TYR A 187 -14.33 -11.17 -4.32
C TYR A 187 -14.07 -11.65 -5.75
N GLN A 188 -13.41 -12.81 -5.92
CA GLN A 188 -12.91 -13.29 -7.21
C GLN A 188 -12.13 -12.20 -7.96
N PHE A 189 -11.36 -11.41 -7.21
CA PHE A 189 -10.68 -10.23 -7.69
C PHE A 189 -9.19 -10.40 -7.44
N PHE A 190 -8.45 -10.76 -8.49
CA PHE A 190 -7.02 -11.04 -8.44
C PHE A 190 -6.25 -9.95 -9.19
N ASN A 191 -5.59 -9.06 -8.45
CA ASN A 191 -4.84 -7.94 -8.97
C ASN A 191 -3.41 -7.91 -8.40
N ASP A 192 -2.69 -6.82 -8.67
CA ASP A 192 -1.32 -6.63 -8.18
C ASP A 192 -1.22 -6.71 -6.64
N PHE A 193 -2.26 -6.30 -5.90
CA PHE A 193 -2.25 -6.39 -4.44
C PHE A 193 -2.39 -7.82 -3.93
N SER A 194 -3.28 -8.62 -4.51
CA SER A 194 -3.38 -10.04 -4.15
C SER A 194 -2.13 -10.81 -4.55
N ARG A 195 -1.51 -10.47 -5.70
CA ARG A 195 -0.23 -11.03 -6.14
C ARG A 195 0.89 -10.70 -5.15
N MET A 196 1.01 -9.43 -4.77
CA MET A 196 1.97 -9.02 -3.74
C MET A 196 1.74 -9.78 -2.43
N CYS A 197 0.49 -9.94 -1.98
CA CYS A 197 0.20 -10.69 -0.76
C CYS A 197 0.66 -12.16 -0.84
N GLU A 198 0.51 -12.79 -2.00
CA GLU A 198 0.97 -14.15 -2.27
C GLU A 198 2.50 -14.25 -2.29
N GLU A 199 3.17 -13.34 -3.00
CA GLU A 199 4.62 -13.29 -3.11
C GLU A 199 5.29 -13.09 -1.76
N GLU A 200 4.75 -12.21 -0.91
CA GLU A 200 5.25 -11.99 0.46
C GLU A 200 5.06 -13.23 1.35
N LEU A 201 3.94 -13.94 1.22
CA LEU A 201 3.72 -15.20 1.93
C LEU A 201 4.68 -16.29 1.48
N GLN A 202 4.89 -16.41 0.17
CA GLN A 202 5.86 -17.34 -0.41
C GLN A 202 7.29 -17.03 0.08
N GLN A 203 7.68 -15.76 0.14
CA GLN A 203 9.00 -15.37 0.65
C GLN A 203 9.18 -15.72 2.14
N GLY A 204 8.12 -15.67 2.93
CA GLY A 204 8.15 -16.00 4.36
C GLY A 204 8.05 -17.50 4.65
N ASP A 205 7.30 -18.25 3.85
CA ASP A 205 6.97 -19.66 4.09
C ASP A 205 6.63 -20.36 2.77
N ALA A 206 7.67 -20.63 1.98
CA ALA A 206 7.54 -21.23 0.64
C ALA A 206 7.01 -22.68 0.67
N GLU A 207 7.15 -23.38 1.80
CA GLU A 207 6.63 -24.74 1.97
C GLU A 207 5.11 -24.73 2.07
N THR A 208 4.54 -23.79 2.84
CA THR A 208 3.09 -23.65 2.97
C THR A 208 2.48 -22.89 1.77
N TYR A 209 3.22 -21.91 1.24
CA TYR A 209 2.76 -21.03 0.15
C TYR A 209 3.66 -21.17 -1.08
N PRO A 210 3.43 -22.19 -1.93
CA PRO A 210 4.21 -22.37 -3.15
C PRO A 210 3.92 -21.27 -4.16
N ALA A 211 4.89 -20.98 -5.02
CA ALA A 211 4.81 -19.98 -6.09
C ALA A 211 3.70 -20.33 -7.10
N THR A 212 2.48 -19.80 -6.94
CA THR A 212 1.39 -20.22 -7.84
C THR A 212 1.60 -19.72 -9.26
N ASN A 213 2.36 -18.63 -9.44
CA ASN A 213 2.79 -18.16 -10.75
C ASN A 213 3.64 -19.18 -11.51
N GLU A 214 4.51 -19.93 -10.83
CA GLU A 214 5.34 -20.98 -11.44
C GLU A 214 4.52 -22.26 -11.68
N LEU A 215 3.58 -22.58 -10.78
CA LEU A 215 2.75 -23.78 -10.89
C LEU A 215 1.64 -23.65 -11.94
N PHE A 216 1.00 -22.49 -12.02
CA PHE A 216 -0.23 -22.28 -12.81
C PHE A 216 -0.13 -21.16 -13.85
N GLY A 217 1.00 -20.44 -13.90
CA GLY A 217 1.16 -19.24 -14.73
C GLY A 217 0.55 -17.99 -14.11
N THR A 218 0.76 -16.85 -14.76
CA THR A 218 0.11 -15.58 -14.36
C THR A 218 -1.33 -15.56 -14.83
N SER A 219 -2.29 -15.45 -13.91
CA SER A 219 -3.70 -15.30 -14.27
C SER A 219 -3.91 -14.01 -15.07
N ILE A 220 -4.49 -14.13 -16.27
CA ILE A 220 -4.83 -12.99 -17.15
C ILE A 220 -6.14 -12.30 -16.72
N TYR A 221 -6.68 -12.63 -15.53
CA TYR A 221 -8.00 -12.18 -15.12
C TYR A 221 -7.96 -10.70 -14.71
N THR A 222 -8.25 -9.88 -15.72
CA THR A 222 -8.75 -8.50 -15.70
C THR A 222 -7.79 -7.42 -15.20
N ASP A 223 -7.27 -6.63 -16.15
CA ASP A 223 -7.13 -5.19 -15.88
C ASP A 223 -8.51 -4.69 -15.41
N SER A 224 -8.54 -3.79 -14.43
CA SER A 224 -9.77 -3.30 -13.78
C SER A 224 -10.65 -2.44 -14.71
N ARG A 225 -10.31 -2.42 -16.00
CA ARG A 225 -11.03 -1.77 -17.08
C ARG A 225 -11.50 -2.86 -18.02
N LEU A 226 -12.79 -2.83 -18.37
CA LEU A 226 -13.25 -3.46 -19.60
C LEU A 226 -12.34 -2.92 -20.71
N ASP A 227 -11.55 -3.79 -21.33
CA ASP A 227 -10.86 -3.42 -22.56
C ASP A 227 -11.97 -3.03 -23.54
N VAL A 228 -12.06 -1.74 -23.86
CA VAL A 228 -13.02 -1.25 -24.83
C VAL A 228 -12.43 -1.63 -26.18
N VAL A 229 -12.56 -2.91 -26.52
CA VAL A 229 -12.41 -3.37 -27.89
C VAL A 229 -13.40 -2.58 -28.71
N GLY A 230 -12.87 -1.64 -29.49
CA GLY A 230 -13.66 -0.83 -30.39
C GLY A 230 -14.53 -1.76 -31.23
N VAL A 231 -15.84 -1.50 -31.27
CA VAL A 231 -16.76 -2.31 -32.07
C VAL A 231 -16.27 -2.23 -33.52
N GLN A 232 -15.95 -3.38 -34.11
CA GLN A 232 -15.57 -3.47 -35.51
C GLN A 232 -16.80 -3.10 -36.34
N ALA A 233 -16.94 -1.81 -36.66
CA ALA A 233 -18.12 -1.23 -37.28
C ALA A 233 -18.26 -1.60 -38.78
N ASP A 234 -17.27 -2.30 -39.31
CA ASP A 234 -17.17 -2.77 -40.69
C ASP A 234 -16.40 -4.09 -40.75
N LEU A 235 -16.83 -5.00 -41.63
CA LEU A 235 -16.21 -6.34 -41.78
C LEU A 235 -14.76 -6.24 -42.30
N ASP A 236 -14.42 -5.13 -42.95
CA ASP A 236 -13.10 -4.90 -43.56
C ASP A 236 -12.13 -4.10 -42.67
N GLY A 237 -12.49 -3.80 -41.41
CA GLY A 237 -11.57 -3.20 -40.42
C GLY A 237 -11.11 -1.76 -40.68
N GLY A 238 -11.67 -1.07 -41.68
CA GLY A 238 -11.37 0.33 -41.96
C GLY A 238 -12.29 1.32 -41.21
N PRO A 239 -11.82 2.53 -40.88
CA PRO A 239 -12.68 3.57 -40.30
C PRO A 239 -13.73 4.02 -41.33
N LYS A 240 -15.02 3.85 -41.02
CA LYS A 240 -16.11 4.42 -41.83
C LYS A 240 -15.96 5.93 -41.91
N LYS A 241 -15.80 6.46 -43.13
CA LYS A 241 -15.95 7.90 -43.41
C LYS A 241 -17.34 8.30 -42.94
N LYS A 242 -17.42 9.28 -42.03
CA LYS A 242 -18.69 9.87 -41.58
C LYS A 242 -19.46 10.35 -42.81
N ALA A 243 -20.61 9.75 -43.06
CA ALA A 243 -21.55 10.25 -44.06
C ALA A 243 -22.06 11.61 -43.59
N THR A 244 -21.70 12.66 -44.32
CA THR A 244 -22.28 13.99 -44.17
C THR A 244 -23.79 13.87 -44.45
N PRO A 245 -24.68 14.38 -43.59
CA PRO A 245 -26.10 14.35 -43.88
C PRO A 245 -26.39 15.21 -45.12
N ALA A 246 -27.03 14.62 -46.12
CA ALA A 246 -27.57 15.34 -47.26
C ALA A 246 -28.61 16.36 -46.76
N LYS A 247 -28.39 17.64 -47.04
CA LYS A 247 -29.41 18.69 -46.89
C LYS A 247 -30.53 18.37 -47.88
N ALA A 248 -31.73 18.15 -47.35
CA ALA A 248 -32.96 18.08 -48.13
C ALA A 248 -33.29 19.46 -48.71
N ASP A 249 -33.69 19.45 -49.98
CA ASP A 249 -34.14 20.59 -50.76
C ASP A 249 -35.40 21.25 -50.18
N GLY A 250 -35.48 22.57 -50.30
CA GLY A 250 -36.66 23.37 -49.98
C GLY A 250 -36.48 24.79 -50.53
N GLU A 251 -37.07 25.03 -51.70
CA GLU A 251 -37.11 26.31 -52.42
C GLU A 251 -37.81 27.43 -51.64
N ALA A 252 -37.23 28.63 -51.66
CA ALA A 252 -37.90 29.89 -52.03
C ALA A 252 -36.94 31.09 -51.95
N LYS A 253 -36.66 31.71 -53.10
CA LYS A 253 -36.13 33.08 -53.30
C LYS A 253 -37.19 34.13 -52.91
N PRO A 254 -36.86 35.41 -52.56
CA PRO A 254 -36.28 36.41 -53.50
C PRO A 254 -35.18 37.32 -52.89
N GLU A 255 -34.11 37.64 -53.64
CA GLU A 255 -33.81 38.88 -54.44
C GLU A 255 -33.21 40.08 -53.66
N GLY A 256 -32.19 40.70 -54.29
CA GLY A 256 -31.42 41.89 -53.87
C GLY A 256 -29.90 41.62 -53.89
N GLU A 257 -29.16 41.71 -55.00
CA GLU A 257 -28.70 42.89 -55.79
C GLU A 257 -27.46 43.61 -55.18
N GLY A 258 -26.38 43.73 -55.98
CA GLY A 258 -25.13 44.51 -55.74
C GLY A 258 -23.84 43.64 -55.69
N ASP A 259 -23.18 43.40 -56.83
CA ASP A 259 -21.99 44.13 -57.38
C ASP A 259 -20.65 43.70 -56.74
N GLU A 260 -19.82 42.95 -57.50
CA GLU A 260 -18.58 43.40 -58.18
C GLU A 260 -17.38 43.54 -57.23
N ASP A 261 -16.38 42.67 -57.34
CA ASP A 261 -15.16 42.97 -58.13
C ASP A 261 -14.07 41.91 -57.86
N ASP A 262 -13.29 41.67 -58.91
CA ASP A 262 -12.25 40.67 -59.10
C ASP A 262 -10.98 40.96 -58.27
N GLY A 263 -10.17 39.90 -58.04
CA GLY A 263 -8.88 40.07 -57.38
C GLY A 263 -8.07 38.78 -57.20
N GLU A 264 -7.65 38.18 -58.32
CA GLU A 264 -6.54 37.22 -58.41
C GLU A 264 -5.28 37.70 -57.65
N GLY A 265 -4.60 36.80 -56.92
CA GLY A 265 -3.33 37.14 -56.26
C GLY A 265 -2.67 36.04 -55.44
N ALA A 266 -2.27 34.95 -56.11
CA ALA A 266 -1.04 34.17 -55.89
C ALA A 266 -0.41 33.99 -54.48
N SER A 267 -0.29 32.72 -54.09
CA SER A 267 0.93 32.01 -53.62
C SER A 267 1.85 32.59 -52.52
N ALA A 268 2.08 31.68 -51.56
CA ALA A 268 3.37 31.34 -50.92
C ALA A 268 3.98 32.31 -49.91
N ASN A 269 3.86 31.98 -48.62
CA ASN A 269 4.86 31.18 -47.90
C ASN A 269 4.29 30.67 -46.57
#